data_AF-A0A1A8FIY9-F1
#
_entry.id   AF-A0A1A8FIY9-F1
#
_cell.length_a   1.000
_cell.length_b   1.000
_cell.length_c   1.000
_cell.angle_alpha   90.00
_cell.angle_beta   90.00
_cell.angle_gamma   90.00
#
_symmetry.space_group_name_H-M   'P 1'
#
loop_
_entity.id
_entity.type
_entity.pdbx_description
1 polymer ?
#
loop_
_entity_poly.entity_id
_entity_poly.type
_entity_poly.pdbx_seq_one_letter_code
_entity_poly.pdbx_strand_id
1 'polypeptide(L)'
;PDGRRQFEIVSDGRANTLDLVYWVDGSRNVFSFEDVDLSDSQWKNVTLHIHGENANLFVGCSLIDSFILDEPFYENLRAEGSRMFVAKGSTRESHFRGLLQNVHFLFDTSMEDILLSRDCEVEKQDTDNIVSESTEIVDVRPSTTTNIIGQKTDDLGADMCERSCEELSTMFQE
;
A
#
# COMPACT_ATOMS: atom_id res chain seq x y z
N PRO A 1 37.35 -2.38 -9.53
CA PRO A 1 36.24 -2.50 -8.55
C PRO A 1 36.80 -2.93 -7.20
N ASP A 2 36.83 -2.02 -6.23
CA ASP A 2 37.62 -2.14 -4.99
C ASP A 2 36.99 -3.10 -3.95
N GLY A 3 36.12 -4.03 -4.41
CA GLY A 3 35.41 -4.98 -3.57
C GLY A 3 34.30 -4.37 -2.70
N ARG A 4 34.03 -3.07 -2.84
CA ARG A 4 32.99 -2.34 -2.10
C ARG A 4 31.59 -2.78 -2.53
N ARG A 5 30.67 -2.91 -1.58
CA ARG A 5 29.26 -3.17 -1.85
C ARG A 5 28.60 -1.95 -2.47
N GLN A 6 27.62 -2.18 -3.34
CA GLN A 6 26.86 -1.11 -3.99
C GLN A 6 25.56 -0.80 -3.25
N PHE A 7 24.97 -1.82 -2.64
CA PHE A 7 23.72 -1.75 -1.89
C PHE A 7 23.70 -2.80 -0.78
N GLU A 8 23.13 -2.45 0.36
CA GLU A 8 22.89 -3.31 1.52
C GLU A 8 21.53 -2.97 2.15
N ILE A 9 20.83 -4.00 2.62
CA ILE A 9 19.70 -3.88 3.53
C ILE A 9 20.16 -4.45 4.86
N VAL A 10 20.09 -3.66 5.93
CA VAL A 10 20.61 -4.03 7.24
C VAL A 10 19.50 -3.88 8.27
N SER A 11 19.15 -4.97 8.96
CA SER A 11 18.33 -4.88 10.17
C SER A 11 19.27 -4.68 11.36
N ASP A 12 19.29 -3.49 11.94
CA ASP A 12 20.09 -3.18 13.12
C ASP A 12 19.25 -3.24 14.39
N GLY A 13 19.25 -4.40 15.04
CA GLY A 13 18.54 -4.61 16.31
C GLY A 13 19.09 -3.80 17.50
N ARG A 14 20.28 -3.17 17.40
CA ARG A 14 20.79 -2.29 18.46
C ARG A 14 20.23 -0.88 18.35
N ALA A 15 20.10 -0.40 17.11
CA ALA A 15 19.50 0.90 16.82
C ALA A 15 17.96 0.83 16.71
N ASN A 16 17.41 -0.39 16.59
CA ASN A 16 16.00 -0.64 16.29
C ASN A 16 15.59 -0.14 14.90
N THR A 17 16.45 -0.33 13.90
CA THR A 17 16.24 0.19 12.55
C THR A 17 16.26 -0.88 11.46
N LEU A 18 15.70 -0.53 10.30
CA LEU A 18 16.02 -1.16 9.03
C LEU A 18 16.69 -0.12 8.13
N ASP A 19 17.97 -0.32 7.82
CA ASP A 19 18.76 0.60 7.02
C ASP A 19 18.85 0.15 5.56
N LEU A 20 18.62 1.08 4.64
CA LEU A 20 19.01 1.00 3.24
C LEU A 20 20.33 1.76 3.09
N VAL A 21 21.38 1.04 2.74
CA VAL A 21 22.71 1.62 2.54
C VAL A 21 23.10 1.44 1.08
N TYR A 22 23.43 2.52 0.40
CA TYR A 22 23.87 2.46 -0.99
C TYR A 22 24.98 3.47 -1.28
N TRP A 23 25.69 3.26 -2.39
CA TRP A 23 26.80 4.12 -2.79
C TRP A 23 26.51 4.76 -4.14
N VAL A 24 26.59 6.10 -4.20
CA VAL A 24 26.50 6.89 -5.44
C VAL A 24 27.75 7.76 -5.53
N ASP A 25 28.43 7.73 -6.67
CA ASP A 25 29.64 8.52 -6.93
C ASP A 25 30.74 8.42 -5.85
N GLY A 26 30.78 7.25 -5.18
CA GLY A 26 31.72 6.98 -4.10
C GLY A 26 31.30 7.47 -2.71
N SER A 27 30.24 8.28 -2.63
CA SER A 27 29.59 8.68 -1.38
C SER A 27 28.69 7.56 -0.86
N ARG A 28 28.66 7.38 0.46
CA ARG A 28 27.78 6.43 1.14
C ARG A 28 26.52 7.15 1.58
N ASN A 29 25.36 6.66 1.14
CA ASN A 29 24.04 7.12 1.56
C ASN A 29 23.42 6.08 2.50
N VAL A 30 22.72 6.55 3.52
CA VAL A 30 22.04 5.71 4.52
C VAL A 30 20.67 6.30 4.79
N PHE A 31 19.65 5.46 4.66
CA PHE A 31 18.28 5.77 5.05
C PHE A 31 17.83 4.72 6.06
N SER A 32 17.32 5.17 7.20
CA SER A 32 16.97 4.30 8.32
C SER A 32 15.48 4.44 8.62
N PHE A 33 14.75 3.34 8.50
CA PHE A 33 13.44 3.22 9.12
C PHE A 33 13.65 2.99 10.60
N GLU A 34 13.11 3.88 11.43
CA GLU A 34 13.25 3.85 12.89
C GLU A 34 12.10 3.05 13.52
N ASP A 35 12.29 2.60 14.76
CA ASP A 35 11.26 1.94 15.59
C ASP A 35 10.54 0.75 14.90
N VAL A 36 11.29 -0.09 14.18
CA VAL A 36 10.72 -1.17 13.34
C VAL A 36 10.46 -2.48 14.13
N ASP A 37 11.15 -2.69 15.25
CA ASP A 37 10.97 -3.85 16.15
C ASP A 37 11.13 -5.23 15.46
N LEU A 38 12.14 -5.37 14.59
CA LEU A 38 12.42 -6.62 13.85
C LEU A 38 13.20 -7.66 14.67
N SER A 39 13.95 -7.23 15.69
CA SER A 39 14.92 -8.06 16.43
C SER A 39 14.40 -8.54 17.79
N ASP A 40 13.15 -8.99 17.85
CA ASP A 40 12.44 -9.38 19.09
C ASP A 40 12.34 -10.91 19.32
N SER A 41 13.09 -11.70 18.54
CA SER A 41 13.04 -13.17 18.53
C SER A 41 11.71 -13.78 18.08
N GLN A 42 10.83 -13.01 17.43
CA GLN A 42 9.63 -13.51 16.77
C GLN A 42 9.80 -13.57 15.25
N TRP A 43 8.95 -14.36 14.59
CA TRP A 43 8.87 -14.32 13.13
C TRP A 43 8.23 -13.01 12.68
N LYS A 44 8.90 -12.32 11.77
CA LYS A 44 8.42 -11.10 11.13
C LYS A 44 8.30 -11.32 9.63
N ASN A 45 7.18 -10.91 9.06
CA ASN A 45 7.03 -10.84 7.61
C ASN A 45 7.35 -9.40 7.18
N VAL A 46 8.43 -9.21 6.44
CA VAL A 46 8.92 -7.88 6.06
C VAL A 46 8.75 -7.69 4.57
N THR A 47 8.26 -6.54 4.15
CA THR A 47 8.19 -6.14 2.74
C THR A 47 8.69 -4.73 2.58
N LEU A 48 9.81 -4.62 1.88
CA LEU A 48 10.38 -3.35 1.47
C LEU A 48 9.99 -3.12 0.02
N HIS A 49 9.10 -2.16 -0.20
CA HIS A 49 8.62 -1.79 -1.53
C HIS A 49 9.31 -0.51 -1.98
N ILE A 50 10.00 -0.58 -3.12
CA ILE A 50 10.75 0.53 -3.69
C ILE A 50 10.22 0.79 -5.09
N HIS A 51 9.69 1.98 -5.31
CA HIS A 51 9.17 2.41 -6.61
C HIS A 51 9.53 3.87 -6.88
N GLY A 52 10.43 4.09 -7.85
CA GLY A 52 11.02 5.40 -8.08
C GLY A 52 11.77 5.86 -6.84
N GLU A 53 11.41 7.03 -6.34
CA GLU A 53 11.96 7.62 -5.12
C GLU A 53 11.25 7.13 -3.85
N ASN A 54 10.11 6.45 -3.95
CA ASN A 54 9.36 6.04 -2.77
C ASN A 54 9.88 4.70 -2.23
N ALA A 55 10.24 4.67 -0.95
CA ALA A 55 10.59 3.48 -0.20
C ALA A 55 9.60 3.30 0.95
N ASN A 56 8.83 2.21 0.92
CA ASN A 56 7.79 1.92 1.90
C ASN A 56 8.11 0.60 2.61
N LEU A 57 8.09 0.61 3.94
CA LEU A 57 8.37 -0.57 4.75
C LEU A 57 7.10 -1.10 5.40
N PHE A 58 6.76 -2.34 5.09
CA PHE A 58 5.66 -3.06 5.70
C PHE A 58 6.18 -4.18 6.61
N VAL A 59 5.56 -4.34 7.77
CA VAL A 59 5.76 -5.49 8.66
C VAL A 59 4.39 -6.14 8.93
N GLY A 60 4.25 -7.39 8.54
CA GLY A 60 2.95 -8.06 8.46
C GLY A 60 2.06 -7.38 7.40
N CYS A 61 0.94 -6.83 7.85
CA CYS A 61 -0.03 -6.09 7.04
C CYS A 61 0.04 -4.57 7.23
N SER A 62 0.92 -4.09 8.12
CA SER A 62 0.98 -2.69 8.49
C SER A 62 2.11 -1.98 7.75
N LEU A 63 1.80 -0.82 7.17
CA LEU A 63 2.82 0.14 6.77
C LEU A 63 3.44 0.71 8.04
N ILE A 64 4.73 0.44 8.24
CA ILE A 64 5.48 0.95 9.39
C ILE A 64 5.91 2.37 9.13
N ASP A 65 6.54 2.61 7.97
CA ASP A 65 7.09 3.91 7.63
C ASP A 65 7.35 4.03 6.12
N SER A 66 7.55 5.26 5.64
CA SER A 66 7.78 5.58 4.23
C SER A 66 8.74 6.76 4.08
N PHE A 67 9.71 6.61 3.18
CA PHE A 67 10.65 7.68 2.83
C PHE A 67 10.63 7.98 1.34
N ILE A 68 10.97 9.22 1.04
CA ILE A 68 11.30 9.68 -0.31
C ILE A 68 12.83 9.77 -0.37
N LEU A 69 13.42 8.95 -1.24
CA LEU A 69 14.84 8.96 -1.57
C LEU A 69 15.13 10.17 -2.47
N ASP A 70 16.35 10.70 -2.40
CA ASP A 70 16.76 11.81 -3.27
C ASP A 70 16.71 11.43 -4.77
N GLU A 71 16.95 10.16 -5.07
CA GLU A 71 16.90 9.58 -6.41
C GLU A 71 16.70 8.05 -6.33
N PRO A 72 16.17 7.39 -7.39
CA PRO A 72 16.06 5.94 -7.45
C PRO A 72 17.45 5.28 -7.45
N PHE A 73 17.94 4.86 -6.27
CA PHE A 73 19.31 4.35 -6.10
C PHE A 73 19.66 3.20 -7.05
N TYR A 74 18.67 2.41 -7.47
CA TYR A 74 18.87 1.26 -8.33
C TYR A 74 19.32 1.62 -9.76
N GLU A 75 19.08 2.85 -10.22
CA GLU A 75 19.59 3.37 -11.51
C GLU A 75 21.12 3.50 -11.51
N ASN A 76 21.73 3.66 -10.34
CA ASN A 76 23.18 3.80 -10.17
C ASN A 76 23.90 2.45 -9.93
N LEU A 77 23.16 1.35 -9.81
CA LEU A 77 23.73 0.03 -9.56
C LEU A 77 24.26 -0.63 -10.83
N ARG A 78 25.41 -1.29 -10.72
CA ARG A 78 26.00 -2.07 -11.82
C ARG A 78 25.76 -3.55 -11.61
N ALA A 79 25.08 -4.21 -12.53
CA ALA A 79 24.85 -5.66 -12.45
C ALA A 79 26.08 -6.48 -12.87
N GLU A 80 26.84 -6.02 -13.86
CA GLU A 80 27.94 -6.79 -14.43
C GLU A 80 29.07 -7.05 -13.41
N GLY A 81 29.41 -8.33 -13.22
CA GLY A 81 30.44 -8.75 -12.26
C GLY A 81 30.03 -8.62 -10.78
N SER A 82 28.80 -8.22 -10.51
CA SER A 82 28.28 -8.07 -9.14
C SER A 82 27.90 -9.39 -8.51
N ARG A 83 27.94 -9.41 -7.18
CA ARG A 83 27.59 -10.56 -6.36
C ARG A 83 26.58 -10.14 -5.31
N MET A 84 25.55 -10.94 -5.15
CA MET A 84 24.59 -10.82 -4.06
C MET A 84 24.99 -11.74 -2.92
N PHE A 85 24.81 -11.26 -1.69
CA PHE A 85 25.06 -12.04 -0.49
C PHE A 85 23.85 -11.94 0.43
N VAL A 86 23.37 -13.09 0.89
CA VAL A 86 22.26 -13.17 1.86
C VAL A 86 22.84 -13.55 3.21
N ALA A 87 22.31 -12.96 4.29
CA ALA A 87 22.75 -13.16 5.68
C ALA A 87 24.23 -12.82 5.98
N LYS A 88 24.95 -12.18 5.04
CA LYS A 88 26.38 -11.89 5.15
C LYS A 88 26.64 -10.39 5.00
N GLY A 89 27.04 -9.75 6.10
CA GLY A 89 27.50 -8.36 6.12
C GLY A 89 28.95 -8.18 5.63
N SER A 90 29.39 -6.91 5.56
CA SER A 90 30.73 -6.52 5.11
C SER A 90 31.86 -6.93 6.08
N THR A 91 31.53 -7.07 7.35
CA THR A 91 32.40 -7.62 8.40
C THR A 91 31.75 -8.88 8.99
N ARG A 92 32.53 -9.70 9.70
CA ARG A 92 32.02 -10.91 10.33
C ARG A 92 30.97 -10.58 11.41
N GLU A 93 31.16 -9.45 12.09
CA GLU A 93 30.30 -8.98 13.17
C GLU A 93 28.93 -8.52 12.65
N SER A 94 28.84 -8.10 11.38
CA SER A 94 27.60 -7.66 10.71
C SER A 94 26.89 -8.78 9.93
N HIS A 95 27.31 -10.04 10.07
CA HIS A 95 26.53 -11.16 9.55
C HIS A 95 25.19 -11.26 10.28
N PHE A 96 24.13 -11.56 9.52
CA PHE A 96 22.80 -11.75 10.11
C PHE A 96 22.83 -12.94 11.06
N ARG A 97 22.17 -12.79 12.21
CA ARG A 97 22.07 -13.83 13.23
C ARG A 97 20.60 -14.09 13.53
N GLY A 98 20.15 -15.28 13.22
CA GLY A 98 18.75 -15.66 13.36
C GLY A 98 18.37 -16.64 12.25
N LEU A 99 17.08 -16.68 11.95
CA LEU A 99 16.51 -17.48 10.87
C LEU A 99 15.96 -16.56 9.79
N LEU A 100 16.18 -16.93 8.53
CA LEU A 100 15.56 -16.29 7.37
C LEU A 100 14.76 -17.34 6.61
N GLN A 101 13.62 -16.93 6.09
CA GLN A 101 12.77 -17.76 5.25
C GLN A 101 12.23 -16.90 4.11
N ASN A 102 12.10 -17.48 2.91
CA ASN A 102 11.44 -16.87 1.76
C ASN A 102 11.97 -15.47 1.39
N VAL A 103 13.30 -15.34 1.27
CA VAL A 103 13.93 -14.10 0.79
C VAL A 103 13.80 -14.04 -0.74
N HIS A 104 12.95 -13.13 -1.23
CA HIS A 104 12.62 -13.02 -2.65
C HIS A 104 12.71 -11.57 -3.13
N PHE A 105 13.03 -11.40 -4.40
CA PHE A 105 12.83 -10.16 -5.13
C PHE A 105 11.62 -10.35 -6.04
N LEU A 106 10.64 -9.47 -5.92
CA LEU A 106 9.43 -9.48 -6.72
C LEU A 106 9.48 -8.26 -7.64
N PHE A 107 9.12 -8.47 -8.90
CA PHE A 107 9.04 -7.44 -9.93
C PHE A 107 7.65 -7.53 -10.57
N ASP A 108 7.16 -6.42 -11.11
CA ASP A 108 5.87 -6.33 -11.80
C ASP A 108 4.69 -6.90 -10.99
N THR A 109 4.79 -6.86 -9.67
CA THR A 109 3.75 -7.30 -8.72
C THR A 109 3.34 -6.09 -7.90
N SER A 110 2.03 -5.82 -7.81
CA SER A 110 1.54 -4.69 -7.04
C SER A 110 1.66 -4.96 -5.54
N MET A 111 1.74 -3.89 -4.73
CA MET A 111 1.71 -4.03 -3.27
C MET A 111 0.37 -4.59 -2.78
N GLU A 112 -0.73 -4.27 -3.46
CA GLU A 112 -2.05 -4.84 -3.17
C GLU A 112 -2.03 -6.37 -3.31
N ASP A 113 -1.47 -6.91 -4.40
CA ASP A 113 -1.36 -8.36 -4.60
C ASP A 113 -0.49 -9.02 -3.51
N ILE A 114 0.62 -8.38 -3.12
CA ILE A 114 1.49 -8.89 -2.05
C ILE A 114 0.75 -8.95 -0.71
N LEU A 115 0.00 -7.91 -0.36
CA LEU A 115 -0.77 -7.85 0.89
C LEU A 115 -1.93 -8.86 0.87
N LEU A 116 -2.68 -8.94 -0.23
CA LEU A 116 -3.77 -9.91 -0.40
C LEU A 116 -3.27 -11.35 -0.32
N SER A 117 -2.10 -11.66 -0.88
CA SER A 117 -1.49 -13.00 -0.80
C SER A 117 -1.13 -13.44 0.63
N ARG A 118 -1.20 -12.52 1.60
CA ARG A 118 -0.90 -12.74 3.02
C ARG A 118 -2.13 -12.59 3.91
N ASP A 119 -3.32 -12.65 3.32
CA ASP A 119 -4.60 -12.48 4.00
C ASP A 119 -4.73 -11.12 4.71
N CYS A 120 -4.04 -10.09 4.21
CA CYS A 120 -4.21 -8.72 4.70
C CYS A 120 -5.48 -8.10 4.13
N GLU A 121 -6.24 -7.40 4.97
CA GLU A 121 -7.33 -6.54 4.52
C GLU A 121 -6.75 -5.32 3.81
N VAL A 122 -6.93 -5.23 2.49
CA VAL A 122 -6.61 -4.01 1.75
C VAL A 122 -7.88 -3.15 1.76
N GLU A 123 -7.87 -2.09 2.56
CA GLU A 123 -8.91 -1.07 2.47
C GLU A 123 -8.86 -0.48 1.06
N LYS A 124 -9.84 -0.84 0.24
CA LYS A 124 -10.13 -0.08 -0.95
C LYS A 124 -10.52 1.30 -0.44
N GLN A 125 -9.75 2.32 -0.80
CA GLN A 125 -10.26 3.68 -0.74
C GLN A 125 -11.39 3.78 -1.75
N ASP A 126 -12.56 3.28 -1.37
CA ASP A 126 -13.80 3.61 -2.03
C ASP A 126 -13.90 5.12 -1.93
N THR A 127 -14.00 5.77 -3.09
CA THR A 127 -14.31 7.20 -3.23
C THR A 127 -15.75 7.48 -2.78
N ASP A 128 -16.18 6.96 -1.64
CA ASP A 128 -17.45 7.24 -1.00
C ASP A 128 -17.21 8.14 0.21
N ASN A 129 -16.74 9.36 -0.09
CA ASN A 129 -17.12 10.52 0.71
C ASN A 129 -18.61 10.83 0.47
N ILE A 130 -19.51 9.91 0.80
CA ILE A 130 -20.91 10.22 1.05
C ILE A 130 -21.03 10.37 2.55
N VAL A 131 -20.99 11.63 3.00
CA VAL A 131 -21.47 12.01 4.32
C VAL A 131 -22.94 11.63 4.39
N SER A 132 -23.25 10.47 4.97
CA SER A 132 -24.63 10.12 5.31
C SER A 132 -25.03 10.92 6.54
N GLU A 133 -25.57 12.11 6.32
CA GLU A 133 -26.20 12.94 7.34
C GLU A 133 -27.50 12.24 7.79
N SER A 134 -27.40 11.41 8.83
CA SER A 134 -28.57 10.84 9.51
C SER A 134 -29.28 11.93 10.31
N THR A 135 -30.12 12.73 9.65
CA THR A 135 -31.12 13.54 10.35
C THR A 135 -32.33 12.66 10.65
N GLU A 136 -32.55 12.37 11.95
CA GLU A 136 -33.79 11.77 12.42
C GLU A 136 -34.95 12.73 12.15
N ILE A 137 -35.77 12.39 11.15
CA ILE A 137 -36.98 13.14 10.83
C ILE A 137 -38.06 12.71 11.83
N VAL A 138 -38.27 13.51 12.88
CA VAL A 138 -39.40 13.36 13.79
C VAL A 138 -40.69 13.64 12.99
N ASP A 139 -41.48 12.59 12.76
CA ASP A 139 -42.77 12.64 12.08
C ASP A 139 -43.80 13.42 12.91
N VAL A 140 -43.87 14.74 12.71
CA VAL A 140 -44.91 15.60 13.28
C VAL A 140 -46.01 15.78 12.24
N ARG A 141 -47.09 14.99 12.37
CA ARG A 141 -48.31 15.13 11.58
C ARG A 141 -48.97 16.49 11.83
N PRO A 142 -49.17 17.36 10.82
CA PRO A 142 -50.08 18.48 10.94
C PRO A 142 -51.43 18.07 10.34
N SER A 143 -52.42 17.91 11.22
CA SER A 143 -53.83 18.00 10.84
C SER A 143 -54.19 19.45 10.57
N THR A 144 -55.06 19.69 9.57
CA THR A 144 -56.10 20.75 9.49
C THR A 144 -56.17 21.46 8.11
N THR A 145 -57.03 20.88 7.26
CA THR A 145 -58.11 21.49 6.43
C THR A 145 -57.86 22.60 5.37
N THR A 146 -58.51 22.34 4.24
CA THR A 146 -59.29 23.22 3.31
C THR A 146 -58.65 23.91 2.09
N ASN A 147 -59.10 23.41 0.92
CA ASN A 147 -59.77 24.10 -0.19
C ASN A 147 -59.02 24.74 -1.39
N ILE A 148 -59.18 24.03 -2.54
CA ILE A 148 -59.61 24.44 -3.89
C ILE A 148 -58.73 25.41 -4.76
N ILE A 149 -58.53 24.93 -6.00
CA ILE A 149 -58.47 25.57 -7.34
C ILE A 149 -57.11 25.39 -8.04
N GLY A 150 -57.16 24.72 -9.21
CA GLY A 150 -56.00 24.37 -10.02
C GLY A 150 -55.60 25.40 -11.07
N GLN A 151 -54.39 25.21 -11.59
CA GLN A 151 -54.01 25.64 -12.93
C GLN A 151 -52.83 24.81 -13.45
N LYS A 152 -52.88 24.54 -14.76
CA LYS A 152 -52.04 23.69 -15.61
C LYS A 152 -50.83 24.48 -16.13
N THR A 153 -49.65 23.86 -16.21
CA THR A 153 -48.60 24.09 -17.24
C THR A 153 -47.57 22.95 -17.25
N ASP A 154 -47.67 22.11 -18.29
CA ASP A 154 -46.67 21.49 -19.17
C ASP A 154 -45.19 21.46 -18.68
N ASP A 155 -44.59 20.29 -18.42
CA ASP A 155 -44.01 19.26 -19.33
C ASP A 155 -42.57 19.58 -19.73
N LEU A 156 -41.61 18.74 -19.30
CA LEU A 156 -40.26 18.50 -19.85
C LEU A 156 -39.54 17.40 -19.05
N GLY A 157 -39.64 16.15 -19.56
CA GLY A 157 -38.50 15.24 -19.66
C GLY A 157 -38.11 14.38 -18.45
N ALA A 158 -39.00 13.52 -17.97
CA ALA A 158 -38.62 12.35 -17.17
C ALA A 158 -38.19 11.21 -18.10
N ASP A 159 -36.94 11.22 -18.55
CA ASP A 159 -36.33 10.06 -19.22
C ASP A 159 -35.65 9.18 -18.15
N MET A 160 -36.48 8.53 -17.33
CA MET A 160 -36.06 7.52 -16.36
C MET A 160 -36.49 6.14 -16.88
N CYS A 161 -35.51 5.43 -17.45
CA CYS A 161 -35.46 3.99 -17.76
C CYS A 161 -36.76 3.20 -17.53
N GLU A 162 -37.61 3.09 -18.56
CA GLU A 162 -38.87 2.33 -18.53
C GLU A 162 -38.69 0.80 -18.60
N ARG A 163 -37.58 0.24 -18.11
CA ARG A 163 -37.39 -1.22 -18.11
C ARG A 163 -37.32 -1.75 -16.70
N SER A 164 -38.27 -2.62 -16.34
CA SER A 164 -38.21 -3.32 -15.05
C SER A 164 -37.01 -4.27 -15.03
N CYS A 165 -36.37 -4.40 -13.86
CA CYS A 165 -35.23 -5.28 -13.66
C CYS A 165 -35.54 -6.76 -13.96
N GLU A 166 -36.82 -7.13 -14.04
CA GLU A 166 -37.24 -8.49 -14.40
C GLU A 166 -37.02 -8.79 -15.90
N GLU A 167 -37.05 -7.78 -16.78
CA GLU A 167 -36.80 -7.99 -18.22
C GLU A 167 -35.34 -8.32 -18.54
N LEU A 168 -34.39 -7.80 -17.75
CA LEU A 168 -32.95 -8.00 -17.97
C LEU A 168 -32.46 -9.40 -17.57
N SER A 169 -33.24 -10.14 -16.77
CA SER A 169 -32.88 -11.50 -16.32
C SER A 169 -32.95 -12.52 -17.46
N THR A 170 -33.69 -12.22 -18.53
CA THR A 170 -33.88 -13.15 -19.68
C THR A 170 -32.80 -13.04 -20.76
N MET A 171 -31.93 -12.03 -20.71
CA MET A 171 -30.91 -11.78 -21.74
C MET A 171 -29.60 -12.58 -21.54
N PHE A 172 -29.47 -13.35 -20.45
CA PHE A 172 -28.28 -14.13 -20.11
C PHE A 172 -28.45 -15.64 -20.21
N GLN A 173 -29.34 -16.12 -21.08
CA GLN A 173 -29.33 -17.51 -21.53
C GLN A 173 -29.05 -17.59 -23.03
N GLU A 174 -27.76 -17.63 -23.36
CA GLU A 174 -27.16 -18.51 -24.38
C GLU A 174 -25.68 -18.76 -24.03
#